data_AF-A0A7X2IEQ5-F1
#
_entry.id   AF-A0A7X2IEQ5-F1
#
_cell.length_a   1.000
_cell.length_b   1.000
_cell.length_c   1.000
_cell.angle_alpha   90.00
_cell.angle_beta   90.00
_cell.angle_gamma   90.00
#
_symmetry.space_group_name_H-M   'P 1'
#
loop_
_entity.id
_entity.type
_entity.pdbx_description
1 polymer ?
#
loop_
_entity_poly.entity_id
_entity_poly.type
_entity_poly.pdbx_seq_one_letter_code
_entity_poly.pdbx_strand_id
1 'polypeptide(L)'
;MTQTLIMRDHSISLTETEKQIGQKVLTEVLRGVDEKHHKRWRRVVNTWFGLEEGEITTVDTRHPRSGPFHRFHMAMEQAVFNGQERFRDFDRFRDWLKIGAGHVEWVPGAKGGIVPLPKSISYSEIEEQEMRELHEQMLAFLHGDHAAPYLWRHLDAEEAGAMMASILDGFDK
;
A
#
# COMPACT_ATOMS: atom_id res chain seq x y z
N MET A 1 0.74 -5.30 7.44
CA MET A 1 1.88 -5.08 8.36
C MET A 1 3.10 -4.84 7.50
N THR A 2 3.68 -3.65 7.56
CA THR A 2 4.87 -3.35 6.77
C THR A 2 6.11 -3.89 7.49
N GLN A 3 6.69 -4.93 6.92
CA GLN A 3 7.94 -5.54 7.39
C GLN A 3 9.13 -4.83 6.75
N THR A 4 10.01 -4.25 7.55
CA THR A 4 11.26 -3.64 7.08
C THR A 4 12.46 -4.40 7.63
N LEU A 5 13.40 -4.73 6.75
CA LEU A 5 14.68 -5.33 7.14
C LEU A 5 15.69 -4.22 7.43
N ILE A 6 16.36 -4.32 8.57
CA ILE A 6 17.36 -3.34 9.00
C ILE A 6 18.66 -4.08 9.32
N MET A 7 19.77 -3.52 8.86
CA MET A 7 21.12 -3.93 9.22
C MET A 7 21.89 -2.74 9.78
N ARG A 8 22.93 -3.02 10.56
CA ARG A 8 23.91 -1.99 10.92
C ARG A 8 24.91 -1.84 9.78
N ASP A 9 25.03 -0.65 9.23
CA ASP A 9 26.10 -0.35 8.26
C ASP A 9 27.41 -0.07 9.02
N HIS A 10 28.34 -1.01 8.96
CA HIS A 10 29.65 -0.91 9.61
C HIS A 10 30.65 -0.07 8.82
N SER A 11 30.35 0.33 7.58
CA SER A 11 31.20 1.26 6.82
C SER A 11 31.19 2.67 7.41
N ILE A 12 30.15 3.02 8.17
CA ILE A 12 30.00 4.29 8.86
C ILE A 12 30.63 4.18 10.26
N SER A 13 31.77 4.85 10.46
CA SER A 13 32.34 5.00 11.80
C SER A 13 31.76 6.24 12.47
N LEU A 14 31.26 6.06 13.70
CA LEU A 14 30.81 7.15 14.56
C LEU A 14 31.84 7.34 15.66
N THR A 15 32.15 8.59 15.98
CA THR A 15 32.86 8.91 17.22
C THR A 15 32.03 8.49 18.43
N GLU A 16 32.69 8.29 19.57
CA GLU A 16 31.99 7.91 20.81
C GLU A 16 30.98 8.98 21.23
N THR A 17 31.28 10.26 21.00
CA THR A 17 30.36 11.37 21.25
C THR A 17 29.12 11.31 20.36
N GLU A 18 29.27 11.05 19.06
CA GLU A 18 28.13 10.91 18.12
C GLU A 18 27.27 9.71 18.48
N LYS A 19 27.89 8.58 18.86
CA LYS A 19 27.18 7.38 19.32
C LYS A 19 26.33 7.68 20.55
N GLN A 20 26.89 8.39 21.53
CA GLN A 20 26.16 8.80 22.74
C GLN A 20 25.00 9.75 22.43
N ILE A 21 25.20 10.72 21.53
CA ILE A 21 24.13 11.62 21.07
C ILE A 21 23.02 10.82 20.39
N GLY A 22 23.36 9.90 19.47
CA GLY A 22 22.40 9.06 18.76
C GLY A 22 21.59 8.18 19.73
N GLN A 23 22.25 7.53 20.69
CA GLN A 23 21.57 6.74 21.73
C GLN A 23 20.65 7.62 22.59
N LYS A 24 21.08 8.82 22.97
CA LYS A 24 20.27 9.74 23.76
C LYS A 24 19.01 10.17 23.01
N VAL A 25 19.13 10.55 21.74
CA VAL A 25 17.96 10.90 20.91
C VAL A 25 16.99 9.72 20.83
N LEU A 26 17.49 8.52 20.54
CA LEU A 26 16.65 7.34 20.37
C LEU A 26 16.09 6.79 21.67
N THR A 27 16.62 7.11 22.84
CA THR A 27 16.13 6.56 24.12
C THR A 27 15.46 7.58 25.03
N GLU A 28 15.77 8.87 24.91
CA GLU A 28 15.22 9.93 25.76
C GLU A 28 14.27 10.86 25.01
N VAL A 29 14.63 11.28 23.78
CA VAL A 29 13.78 12.16 22.97
C VAL A 29 12.63 11.36 22.36
N LEU A 30 12.95 10.26 21.67
CA LEU A 30 11.96 9.27 21.24
C LEU A 30 11.79 8.25 22.37
N ARG A 31 10.65 8.30 23.06
CA ARG A 31 10.39 7.49 24.24
C ARG A 31 9.02 6.80 24.19
N GLY A 32 8.93 5.65 24.85
CA GLY A 32 7.64 5.02 25.10
C GLY A 32 6.71 5.93 25.91
N VAL A 33 5.41 5.79 25.65
CA VAL A 33 4.33 6.60 26.23
C VAL A 33 4.16 6.39 27.74
N ASP A 34 4.60 5.24 28.26
CA ASP A 34 4.66 4.92 29.68
C ASP A 34 5.94 4.12 29.98
N GLU A 35 6.15 3.78 31.25
CA GLU A 35 7.35 3.06 31.70
C GLU A 35 7.51 1.66 31.07
N LYS A 36 6.40 0.95 30.86
CA LYS A 36 6.41 -0.39 30.26
C LYS A 36 6.85 -0.32 28.80
N HIS A 37 6.26 0.60 28.04
CA HIS A 37 6.59 0.82 26.64
C HIS A 37 7.98 1.44 26.48
N HIS A 38 8.40 2.29 27.42
CA HIS A 38 9.74 2.88 27.43
C HIS A 38 10.83 1.81 27.60
N LYS A 39 10.67 0.88 28.55
CA LYS A 39 11.60 -0.25 28.71
C LYS A 39 11.67 -1.14 27.47
N ARG A 40 10.53 -1.42 26.83
CA ARG A 40 10.48 -2.19 25.59
C ARG A 40 11.21 -1.47 24.46
N TRP A 41 10.96 -0.18 24.30
CA TRP A 41 11.61 0.65 23.28
C TRP A 41 13.13 0.73 23.47
N ARG A 42 13.61 0.98 24.70
CA ARG A 42 15.05 0.97 25.00
C ARG A 42 15.71 -0.36 24.66
N ARG A 43 15.01 -1.49 24.88
CA ARG A 43 15.54 -2.81 24.50
C ARG A 43 15.72 -2.92 22.99
N VAL A 44 14.73 -2.48 22.20
CA VAL A 44 14.81 -2.46 20.73
C VAL A 44 16.01 -1.61 20.26
N VAL A 45 16.12 -0.38 20.75
CA VAL A 45 17.23 0.53 20.39
C VAL A 45 18.58 -0.07 20.76
N ASN A 46 18.72 -0.62 21.97
CA ASN A 46 19.96 -1.26 22.41
C ASN A 46 20.32 -2.47 21.54
N THR A 47 19.33 -3.26 21.12
CA THR A 47 19.55 -4.37 20.17
C THR A 47 20.09 -3.84 18.85
N TRP A 48 19.50 -2.79 18.27
CA TRP A 48 19.98 -2.22 17.01
C TRP A 48 21.41 -1.67 17.09
N PHE A 49 21.76 -0.99 18.19
CA PHE A 49 23.13 -0.53 18.41
C PHE A 49 24.13 -1.65 18.70
N GLY A 50 23.65 -2.85 19.04
CA GLY A 50 24.44 -4.04 19.31
C GLY A 50 24.54 -5.02 18.14
N LEU A 51 23.89 -4.75 17.00
CA LEU A 51 23.97 -5.63 15.83
C LEU A 51 25.41 -5.76 15.33
N GLU A 52 25.83 -7.00 15.10
CA GLU A 52 27.11 -7.35 14.49
C GLU A 52 27.00 -7.40 12.96
N GLU A 53 28.15 -7.47 12.28
CA GLU A 53 28.20 -7.46 10.83
C GLU A 53 27.51 -8.70 10.25
N GLY A 54 26.56 -8.48 9.33
CA GLY A 54 25.74 -9.54 8.76
C GLY A 54 24.50 -9.91 9.58
N GLU A 55 24.30 -9.33 10.78
CA GLU A 55 23.04 -9.49 11.51
C GLU A 55 21.95 -8.60 10.92
N ILE A 56 20.76 -9.20 10.74
CA ILE A 56 19.57 -8.51 10.24
C ILE A 56 18.50 -8.58 11.32
N THR A 57 17.89 -7.43 11.60
CA THR A 57 16.69 -7.35 12.43
C THR A 57 15.49 -6.97 11.57
N THR A 58 14.31 -7.36 12.05
CA THR A 58 13.04 -7.04 11.40
C THR A 58 12.28 -6.05 12.25
N VAL A 59 11.71 -5.05 11.61
CA VAL A 59 10.77 -4.12 12.24
C VAL A 59 9.42 -4.22 11.55
N ASP A 60 8.42 -4.65 12.32
CA ASP A 60 7.03 -4.65 11.89
C ASP A 60 6.36 -3.38 12.41
N THR A 61 5.93 -2.53 11.48
CA THR A 61 5.13 -1.34 11.81
C THR A 61 3.71 -1.52 11.30
N ARG A 62 2.75 -1.12 12.14
CA ARG A 62 1.34 -1.08 11.77
C ARG A 62 0.91 0.36 11.59
N HIS A 63 0.58 0.72 10.35
CA HIS A 63 0.03 2.03 10.04
C HIS A 63 -1.50 1.92 9.98
N PRO A 64 -2.23 2.55 10.92
CA PRO A 64 -3.68 2.53 10.89
C PRO A 64 -4.17 3.19 9.61
N ARG A 65 -5.26 2.64 9.04
CA ARG A 65 -5.91 3.18 7.85
C ARG A 65 -6.32 4.65 8.04
N SER A 66 -6.11 5.44 7.00
CA SER A 66 -6.48 6.85 6.94
C SER A 66 -7.91 6.99 6.42
N GLY A 67 -8.81 7.51 7.26
CA GLY A 67 -10.19 7.81 6.87
C GLY A 67 -10.29 8.76 5.67
N PRO A 68 -9.54 9.88 5.63
CA PRO A 68 -9.51 10.76 4.46
C PRO A 68 -9.08 10.07 3.17
N PHE A 69 -8.00 9.28 3.21
CA PHE A 69 -7.52 8.58 2.01
C PHE A 69 -8.50 7.50 1.55
N HIS A 70 -9.14 6.78 2.48
CA HIS A 70 -10.18 5.83 2.12
C HIS A 70 -11.34 6.51 1.37
N ARG A 71 -11.82 7.67 1.83
CA ARG A 71 -12.86 8.43 1.12
C ARG A 71 -12.41 8.90 -0.26
N PHE A 72 -11.15 9.36 -0.37
CA PHE A 72 -10.56 9.76 -1.64
C PHE A 72 -10.52 8.61 -2.64
N HIS A 73 -10.02 7.44 -2.23
CA HIS A 73 -10.01 6.24 -3.06
C HIS A 73 -11.42 5.78 -3.46
N MET A 74 -12.39 5.77 -2.53
CA MET A 74 -13.78 5.44 -2.86
C MET A 74 -14.40 6.43 -3.85
N ALA A 75 -14.05 7.72 -3.77
CA ALA A 75 -14.52 8.73 -4.71
C ALA A 75 -14.00 8.47 -6.13
N MET A 76 -12.74 8.03 -6.28
CA MET A 76 -12.18 7.61 -7.57
C MET A 76 -12.95 6.43 -8.16
N GLU A 77 -13.14 5.36 -7.37
CA GLU A 77 -13.89 4.17 -7.80
C GLU A 77 -15.33 4.56 -8.24
N GLN A 78 -16.00 5.41 -7.48
CA GLN A 78 -17.35 5.85 -7.77
C GLN A 78 -17.43 6.75 -9.01
N ALA A 79 -16.45 7.63 -9.22
CA ALA A 79 -16.39 8.49 -10.38
C ALA A 79 -16.26 7.67 -11.68
N VAL A 80 -15.34 6.71 -11.70
CA VAL A 80 -15.17 5.80 -12.84
C VAL A 80 -16.43 4.95 -13.03
N PHE A 81 -16.98 4.36 -11.95
CA PHE A 81 -18.19 3.55 -12.03
C PHE A 81 -19.40 4.32 -12.59
N ASN A 82 -19.56 5.58 -12.22
CA ASN A 82 -20.67 6.41 -12.69
C ASN A 82 -20.49 6.86 -14.16
N GLY A 83 -19.24 6.98 -14.63
CA GLY A 83 -18.92 7.39 -16.00
C GLY A 83 -18.90 6.25 -17.02
N GLN A 84 -18.72 5.01 -16.57
CA GLN A 84 -18.68 3.82 -17.43
C GLN A 84 -20.07 3.22 -17.71
N GLU A 85 -20.19 2.41 -18.77
CA GLU A 85 -21.49 1.89 -19.24
C GLU A 85 -21.69 0.38 -19.08
N ARG A 86 -20.65 -0.32 -18.60
CA ARG A 86 -20.55 -1.78 -18.66
C ARG A 86 -21.08 -2.48 -17.40
N PHE A 87 -20.71 -1.96 -16.23
CA PHE A 87 -21.11 -2.49 -14.94
C PHE A 87 -22.37 -1.78 -14.44
N ARG A 88 -23.32 -2.56 -13.92
CA ARG A 88 -24.52 -2.06 -13.24
C ARG A 88 -24.48 -2.24 -11.73
N ASP A 89 -23.53 -3.04 -11.27
CA ASP A 89 -23.32 -3.40 -9.88
C ASP A 89 -21.92 -2.93 -9.48
N PHE A 90 -21.86 -2.14 -8.42
CA PHE A 90 -20.62 -1.50 -7.98
C PHE A 90 -19.62 -2.52 -7.44
N ASP A 91 -20.08 -3.55 -6.73
CA ASP A 91 -19.20 -4.58 -6.18
C ASP A 91 -18.54 -5.39 -7.31
N ARG A 92 -19.28 -5.71 -8.37
CA ARG A 92 -18.72 -6.35 -9.57
C ARG A 92 -17.69 -5.50 -10.28
N PHE A 93 -17.91 -4.18 -10.36
CA PHE A 93 -16.91 -3.25 -10.89
C PHE A 93 -15.64 -3.26 -10.04
N ARG A 94 -15.78 -3.20 -8.71
CA ARG A 94 -14.63 -3.23 -7.80
C ARG A 94 -13.87 -4.55 -7.87
N ASP A 95 -14.55 -5.68 -7.98
CA ASP A 95 -13.91 -6.98 -8.16
C ASP A 95 -13.09 -7.01 -9.46
N TRP A 96 -13.65 -6.50 -10.56
CA TRP A 96 -12.92 -6.37 -11.83
C TRP A 96 -11.70 -5.45 -11.69
N LEU A 97 -11.85 -4.32 -11.01
CA LEU A 97 -10.76 -3.36 -10.79
C LEU A 97 -9.63 -3.97 -9.95
N LYS A 98 -9.95 -4.72 -8.88
CA LYS A 98 -8.96 -5.46 -8.08
C LYS A 98 -8.24 -6.52 -8.90
N ILE A 99 -8.96 -7.24 -9.76
CA ILE A 99 -8.37 -8.22 -10.67
C ILE A 99 -7.41 -7.54 -11.65
N GLY A 100 -7.83 -6.43 -12.25
CA GLY A 100 -7.00 -5.63 -13.16
C GLY A 100 -5.73 -5.09 -12.50
N ALA A 101 -5.84 -4.67 -11.24
CA ALA A 101 -4.72 -4.23 -10.40
C ALA A 101 -3.85 -5.39 -9.86
N GLY A 102 -4.22 -6.65 -10.11
CA GLY A 102 -3.49 -7.81 -9.60
C GLY A 102 -3.66 -8.08 -8.10
N HIS A 103 -4.62 -7.43 -7.44
CA HIS A 103 -4.93 -7.62 -6.02
C HIS A 103 -5.79 -8.86 -5.80
N VAL A 104 -5.20 -10.01 -6.08
CA VAL A 104 -5.90 -11.30 -6.15
C VAL A 104 -5.12 -12.39 -5.42
N GLU A 105 -5.85 -13.44 -5.06
CA GLU A 105 -5.31 -14.76 -4.78
C GLU A 105 -5.50 -15.65 -6.02
N TRP A 106 -4.42 -16.28 -6.45
CA TRP A 106 -4.45 -17.20 -7.58
C TRP A 106 -4.76 -18.61 -7.09
N VAL A 107 -5.92 -19.14 -7.47
CA VAL A 107 -6.39 -20.45 -7.01
C VAL A 107 -6.64 -21.41 -8.18
N PRO A 108 -6.54 -22.73 -7.96
CA PRO A 108 -6.98 -23.71 -8.95
C PRO A 108 -8.49 -23.60 -9.19
N GLY A 109 -8.88 -23.30 -10.43
CA GLY A 109 -10.27 -23.29 -10.85
C GLY A 109 -10.82 -24.69 -11.04
N ALA A 110 -12.15 -24.82 -11.03
CA ALA A 110 -12.86 -26.11 -11.11
C ALA A 110 -12.53 -26.95 -12.37
N LYS A 111 -11.99 -26.33 -13.42
CA LYS A 111 -11.60 -26.98 -14.69
C LYS A 111 -10.08 -27.08 -14.89
N GLY A 112 -9.29 -26.90 -13.83
CA GLY A 112 -7.83 -27.09 -13.86
C GLY A 112 -6.99 -25.89 -14.30
N GLY A 113 -7.60 -24.78 -14.71
CA GLY A 113 -6.89 -23.51 -14.95
C GLY A 113 -6.74 -22.69 -13.67
N ILE A 114 -5.73 -21.82 -13.58
CA ILE A 114 -5.59 -20.88 -12.46
C ILE A 114 -6.55 -19.71 -12.68
N VAL A 115 -7.33 -19.35 -11.66
CA VAL A 115 -8.28 -18.23 -11.69
C VAL A 115 -7.94 -17.20 -10.62
N PRO A 116 -8.11 -15.90 -10.89
CA PRO A 116 -7.95 -14.86 -9.89
C PRO A 116 -9.20 -14.74 -9.01
N LEU A 117 -9.02 -14.77 -7.69
CA LEU A 117 -10.04 -14.36 -6.73
C LEU A 117 -9.64 -13.03 -6.09
N PRO A 118 -10.47 -11.98 -6.17
CA PRO A 118 -10.15 -10.68 -5.60
C PRO A 118 -10.03 -10.79 -4.08
N LYS A 119 -8.94 -10.22 -3.53
CA LYS A 119 -8.76 -10.17 -2.08
C LYS A 119 -9.67 -9.12 -1.44
N SER A 120 -9.99 -9.34 -0.17
CA SER A 120 -10.75 -8.37 0.62
C SER A 120 -9.90 -7.12 0.86
N ILE A 121 -10.55 -5.97 0.80
CA ILE A 121 -9.95 -4.66 1.11
C ILE A 121 -10.66 -3.99 2.29
N SER A 122 -11.34 -4.78 3.11
CA SER A 122 -12.01 -4.27 4.29
C SER A 122 -11.02 -3.64 5.26
N TYR A 123 -11.51 -2.69 6.03
CA TYR A 123 -10.70 -1.87 6.94
C TYR A 123 -9.88 -2.68 7.96
N SER A 124 -10.31 -3.91 8.26
CA SER A 124 -9.64 -4.84 9.17
C SER A 124 -8.49 -5.63 8.53
N GLU A 125 -8.51 -5.80 7.21
CA GLU A 125 -7.66 -6.78 6.51
C GLU A 125 -6.37 -6.16 5.98
N ILE A 126 -6.37 -4.86 5.66
CA ILE A 126 -5.23 -4.20 5.04
C ILE A 126 -4.88 -2.88 5.71
N GLU A 127 -3.60 -2.56 5.69
CA GLU A 127 -3.04 -1.35 6.30
C GLU A 127 -3.05 -0.15 5.35
N GLU A 128 -2.72 1.03 5.89
CA GLU A 128 -2.70 2.25 5.08
C GLU A 128 -1.74 2.18 3.90
N GLN A 129 -0.54 1.63 4.12
CA GLN A 129 0.48 1.53 3.08
C GLN A 129 0.04 0.59 1.96
N GLU A 130 -0.44 -0.61 2.31
CA GLU A 130 -0.96 -1.60 1.35
C GLU A 130 -2.12 -1.01 0.52
N MET A 131 -2.95 -0.15 1.11
CA MET A 131 -4.03 0.51 0.36
C MET A 131 -3.56 1.64 -0.56
N ARG A 132 -2.45 2.30 -0.24
CA ARG A 132 -1.85 3.30 -1.15
C ARG A 132 -1.27 2.61 -2.37
N GLU A 133 -0.53 1.53 -2.14
CA GLU A 133 0.00 0.68 -3.20
C GLU A 133 -1.11 0.13 -4.08
N LEU A 134 -2.21 -0.34 -3.48
CA LEU A 134 -3.37 -0.80 -4.25
C LEU A 134 -4.01 0.33 -5.07
N HIS A 135 -4.16 1.52 -4.49
CA HIS A 135 -4.70 2.67 -5.22
C HIS A 135 -3.84 3.01 -6.45
N GLU A 136 -2.52 3.04 -6.30
CA GLU A 136 -1.58 3.28 -7.39
C GLU A 136 -1.68 2.18 -8.47
N GLN A 137 -1.78 0.90 -8.08
CA GLN A 137 -1.96 -0.21 -9.01
C GLN A 137 -3.29 -0.11 -9.78
N MET A 138 -4.36 0.32 -9.12
CA MET A 138 -5.66 0.54 -9.77
C MET A 138 -5.60 1.72 -10.74
N LEU A 139 -4.97 2.84 -10.38
CA LEU A 139 -4.76 3.96 -11.29
C LEU A 139 -3.95 3.53 -12.51
N ALA A 140 -2.84 2.82 -12.31
CA ALA A 140 -2.00 2.31 -13.40
C ALA A 140 -2.79 1.39 -14.35
N PHE A 141 -3.66 0.52 -13.81
CA PHE A 141 -4.54 -0.31 -14.62
C PHE A 141 -5.56 0.52 -15.40
N LEU A 142 -6.18 1.52 -14.77
CA LEU A 142 -7.18 2.38 -15.40
C LEU A 142 -6.57 3.24 -16.51
N HIS A 143 -5.34 3.74 -16.33
CA HIS A 143 -4.57 4.46 -17.35
C HIS A 143 -4.02 3.55 -18.46
N GLY A 144 -4.03 2.23 -18.27
CA GLY A 144 -3.54 1.27 -19.25
C GLY A 144 -4.47 1.09 -20.46
N ASP A 145 -3.93 0.51 -21.52
CA ASP A 145 -4.60 0.35 -22.82
C ASP A 145 -5.88 -0.52 -22.79
N HIS A 146 -6.10 -1.29 -21.72
CA HIS A 146 -7.21 -2.23 -21.63
C HIS A 146 -8.48 -1.62 -21.03
N ALA A 147 -8.36 -0.81 -19.98
CA ALA A 147 -9.48 -0.46 -19.12
C ALA A 147 -10.51 0.43 -19.84
N ALA A 148 -10.04 1.49 -20.51
CA ALA A 148 -10.94 2.43 -21.15
C ALA A 148 -11.75 1.81 -22.31
N PRO A 149 -11.14 1.11 -23.30
CA PRO A 149 -11.90 0.45 -24.36
C PRO A 149 -12.85 -0.65 -23.84
N TYR A 150 -12.50 -1.27 -22.71
CA TYR A 150 -13.37 -2.26 -22.07
C TYR A 150 -14.65 -1.63 -21.52
N LEU A 151 -14.53 -0.45 -20.90
CA LEU A 151 -15.62 0.26 -20.23
C LEU A 151 -16.54 1.02 -21.21
N TRP A 152 -15.98 1.59 -22.29
CA TRP A 152 -16.72 2.34 -23.31
C TRP A 152 -16.59 1.71 -24.70
N ARG A 153 -17.26 0.58 -24.89
CA ARG A 153 -17.16 -0.21 -26.14
C ARG A 153 -17.66 0.50 -27.40
N HIS A 154 -18.43 1.57 -27.23
CA HIS A 154 -19.02 2.31 -28.35
C HIS A 154 -18.09 3.43 -28.86
N LEU A 155 -17.07 3.80 -28.08
CA LEU A 155 -16.06 4.79 -28.44
C LEU A 155 -14.85 4.10 -29.10
N ASP A 156 -14.09 4.88 -29.87
CA ASP A 156 -12.75 4.42 -30.25
C ASP A 156 -11.76 4.50 -29.06
N ALA A 157 -10.56 3.94 -29.25
CA ALA A 157 -9.59 3.85 -28.15
C ALA A 157 -9.07 5.23 -27.68
N GLU A 158 -8.98 6.21 -28.58
CA GLU A 158 -8.50 7.55 -28.25
C GLU A 158 -9.57 8.31 -27.45
N GLU A 159 -10.82 8.27 -27.90
CA GLU A 159 -11.97 8.85 -27.22
C GLU A 159 -12.20 8.22 -25.84
N ALA A 160 -12.12 6.88 -25.75
CA ALA A 160 -12.25 6.17 -24.48
C ALA A 160 -11.11 6.55 -23.52
N GLY A 161 -9.87 6.63 -24.02
CA GLY A 161 -8.70 7.06 -23.23
C GLY A 161 -8.86 8.49 -22.70
N ALA A 162 -9.32 9.42 -23.55
CA ALA A 162 -9.60 10.79 -23.14
C ALA A 162 -10.70 10.86 -22.06
N MET A 163 -11.74 10.02 -22.17
CA MET A 163 -12.79 9.94 -21.16
C MET A 163 -12.23 9.45 -19.81
N MET A 164 -11.41 8.39 -19.82
CA MET A 164 -10.74 7.93 -18.61
C MET A 164 -9.87 9.01 -17.98
N ALA A 165 -9.00 9.65 -18.76
CA ALA A 165 -8.12 10.70 -18.29
C ALA A 165 -8.90 11.87 -17.66
N SER A 166 -10.02 12.26 -18.27
CA SER A 166 -10.87 13.33 -17.73
C SER A 166 -11.49 13.00 -16.36
N ILE A 167 -11.77 11.73 -16.11
CA ILE A 167 -12.29 11.27 -14.81
C ILE A 167 -11.15 11.22 -13.78
N LEU A 168 -9.94 10.81 -14.20
CA LEU A 168 -8.79 10.57 -13.32
C LEU A 168 -7.97 11.83 -12.97
N ASP A 169 -8.09 12.92 -13.70
CA ASP A 169 -7.33 14.18 -13.48
C ASP A 169 -7.42 14.70 -12.02
N GLY A 170 -8.53 14.42 -11.33
CA GLY A 170 -8.71 14.78 -9.91
C GLY A 170 -8.07 13.83 -8.89
N PHE A 171 -7.57 12.68 -9.34
CA PHE A 171 -7.16 11.54 -8.52
C PHE A 171 -5.69 11.12 -8.69
N ASP A 172 -4.96 11.68 -9.65
CA ASP A 172 -3.52 11.43 -9.87
C ASP A 172 -2.59 12.15 -8.86
N LYS A 173 -3.00 12.25 -7.58
CA LYS A 173 -2.32 13.01 -6.51
C LYS A 173 -1.63 12.15 -5.46
#